data_AF-M2NNG6-F1
#
_entry.id   AF-M2NNG6-F1
#
_cell.length_a   1.000
_cell.length_b   1.000
_cell.length_c   1.000
_cell.angle_alpha   90.00
_cell.angle_beta   90.00
_cell.angle_gamma   90.00
#
_symmetry.space_group_name_H-M   'P 1'
#
loop_
_entity.id
_entity.type
_entity.pdbx_description
1 polymer ?
#
loop_
_entity_poly.entity_id
_entity_poly.type
_entity_poly.pdbx_seq_one_letter_code
_entity_poly.pdbx_strand_id
1 'polypeptide(L)'
;MQLHSVSDVRSVAGLMKQLQPVVEKIEYYKTLPPDQQTRNIGSIEDNPEYKLLTQSNTLSTNIDGEIILVHKFIRDHYSVRFPELETLIQNPLEYAKTVAIIGNGPMENIREISESKANMVGQSLRQILDGPSLMVVTVEATTTRGEPLSDSELTTIRRACEMTLQLDRAKKILTEYVQSRMSMFAPNLTTLIGSLTAAQLLNYAGGITGLAKTPACNIPPLGSKKNTAATGLATNIGIRHQGFLYNNDIIREVPTDLKVQAMRILSAKVILAARVDQAHEAQAGEQGLEFYDQVQKRINKLSEAPPNKGVRALPAPDDKPARKRGGRRARKAKEATAMTDLRKAQNRMAFGKEEAEVGYGTGDGTKGLGMIGAQDDGRIRAQQIDQRTRAKLSKKNPGWGGTSTQVGGTSTSLRGFGAGFGGTASTLKAAGLRASGVGSGLKTQTGNTGGTTSTIAFTPVQGLELIDPKVREERERKRKAEEDRWFKGGTFTQIGGGAQTNGSAAQPGKVDAAGFKVPALPVAKRQKADG
;
A
#
# COMPACT_ATOMS: atom_id res chain seq x y z
N MET A 1 12.35 -3.09 24.63
CA MET A 1 12.58 -4.21 25.58
C MET A 1 13.54 -5.20 24.94
N GLN A 2 14.79 -5.26 25.39
CA GLN A 2 15.70 -6.35 25.11
C GLN A 2 15.39 -7.43 26.15
N LEU A 3 15.08 -8.67 25.74
CA LEU A 3 14.63 -9.72 26.67
C LEU A 3 15.75 -10.63 27.18
N HIS A 4 17.00 -10.32 26.84
CA HIS A 4 18.17 -11.16 27.09
C HIS A 4 18.45 -11.45 28.57
N SER A 5 18.00 -10.57 29.49
CA SER A 5 18.19 -10.74 30.94
C SER A 5 17.09 -11.57 31.62
N VAL A 6 16.04 -11.96 30.89
CA VAL A 6 14.91 -12.71 31.44
C VAL A 6 15.14 -14.20 31.30
N SER A 7 15.17 -14.93 32.40
CA SER A 7 15.45 -16.38 32.41
C SER A 7 14.20 -17.27 32.31
N ASP A 8 12.99 -16.74 32.54
CA ASP A 8 11.74 -17.51 32.44
C ASP A 8 10.73 -16.87 31.49
N VAL A 9 10.36 -17.61 30.45
CA VAL A 9 9.38 -17.24 29.43
C VAL A 9 8.01 -16.94 30.05
N ARG A 10 7.64 -17.64 31.13
CA ARG A 10 6.34 -17.48 31.80
C ARG A 10 6.17 -16.12 32.46
N SER A 11 7.26 -15.41 32.73
CA SER A 11 7.21 -14.03 33.24
C SER A 11 6.82 -13.03 32.15
N VAL A 12 7.13 -13.35 30.89
CA VAL A 12 6.85 -12.52 29.72
C VAL A 12 5.50 -12.86 29.10
N ALA A 13 5.12 -14.14 29.16
CA ALA A 13 3.96 -14.69 28.48
C ALA A 13 3.09 -15.48 29.48
N GLY A 14 1.98 -14.86 29.89
CA GLY A 14 1.08 -15.34 30.93
C GLY A 14 -0.29 -15.86 30.45
N LEU A 15 -0.61 -15.75 29.16
CA LEU A 15 -1.93 -16.10 28.62
C LEU A 15 -2.25 -17.59 28.76
N MET A 16 -1.23 -18.45 28.75
CA MET A 16 -1.39 -19.90 28.90
C MET A 16 -2.20 -20.29 30.16
N LYS A 17 -2.06 -19.53 31.26
CA LYS A 17 -2.83 -19.75 32.49
C LYS A 17 -4.32 -19.46 32.31
N GLN A 18 -4.65 -18.50 31.45
CA GLN A 18 -6.04 -18.15 31.12
C GLN A 18 -6.63 -19.07 30.04
N LEU A 19 -5.77 -19.64 29.19
CA LEU A 19 -6.15 -20.46 28.06
C LEU A 19 -6.55 -21.89 28.46
N GLN A 20 -5.83 -22.50 29.41
CA GLN A 20 -6.12 -23.84 29.92
C GLN A 20 -7.60 -24.06 30.31
N PRO A 21 -8.22 -23.24 31.19
CA PRO A 21 -9.61 -23.45 31.58
C PRO A 21 -10.60 -23.25 30.43
N VAL A 22 -10.24 -22.47 29.39
CA VAL A 22 -11.08 -22.28 28.21
C VAL A 22 -11.00 -23.48 27.29
N VAL A 23 -9.81 -24.04 27.08
CA VAL A 23 -9.62 -25.27 26.30
C VAL A 23 -10.37 -26.44 26.95
N GLU A 24 -10.29 -26.59 28.28
CA GLU A 24 -11.04 -27.61 29.02
C GLU A 24 -12.56 -27.46 28.86
N LYS A 25 -13.07 -26.21 28.92
CA LYS A 25 -14.49 -25.94 28.65
C LYS A 25 -14.90 -26.29 27.23
N ILE A 26 -14.04 -26.00 26.25
CA ILE A 26 -14.29 -26.36 24.84
C ILE A 26 -14.36 -27.87 24.66
N GLU A 27 -13.45 -28.62 25.30
CA GLU A 27 -13.48 -30.08 25.30
C GLU A 27 -14.77 -30.61 25.94
N TYR A 28 -15.21 -30.00 27.05
CA TYR A 28 -16.50 -30.32 27.68
C TYR A 28 -17.68 -30.11 26.71
N TYR A 29 -17.80 -28.96 26.07
CA TYR A 29 -18.89 -28.70 25.13
C TYR A 29 -18.80 -29.58 23.86
N LYS A 30 -17.59 -29.93 23.42
CA LYS A 30 -17.37 -30.82 22.28
C LYS A 30 -17.81 -32.25 22.55
N THR A 31 -17.72 -32.70 23.82
CA THR A 31 -18.11 -34.07 24.23
C THR A 31 -19.59 -34.21 24.57
N LEU A 32 -20.33 -33.10 24.73
CA LEU A 32 -21.77 -33.15 24.95
C LEU A 32 -22.54 -33.72 23.73
N PRO A 33 -23.64 -34.48 23.93
CA PRO A 33 -24.51 -34.90 22.83
C PRO A 33 -25.25 -33.70 22.19
N PRO A 34 -25.51 -33.71 20.86
CA PRO A 34 -26.15 -32.60 20.14
C PRO A 34 -27.52 -32.20 20.71
N ASP A 35 -28.28 -33.14 21.29
CA ASP A 35 -29.60 -32.91 21.88
C ASP A 35 -29.58 -32.06 23.16
N GLN A 36 -28.43 -31.95 23.85
CA GLN A 36 -28.25 -31.11 25.04
C GLN A 36 -27.54 -29.78 24.72
N GLN A 37 -26.89 -29.69 23.57
CA GLN A 37 -26.08 -28.54 23.15
C GLN A 37 -26.89 -27.29 22.79
N THR A 38 -28.22 -27.37 22.74
CA THR A 38 -29.07 -26.28 22.24
C THR A 38 -30.42 -26.17 22.95
N ARG A 39 -30.45 -26.31 24.29
CA ARG A 39 -31.64 -25.82 25.00
C ARG A 39 -31.63 -24.30 24.94
N ASN A 40 -32.38 -23.75 23.99
CA ASN A 40 -32.67 -22.33 23.84
C ASN A 40 -33.15 -21.74 25.17
N ILE A 41 -32.24 -21.08 25.88
CA ILE A 41 -32.55 -20.25 27.04
C ILE A 41 -32.58 -18.82 26.51
N GLY A 42 -33.74 -18.36 26.04
CA GLY A 42 -33.95 -16.94 25.72
C GLY A 42 -33.10 -16.38 24.57
N SER A 43 -32.46 -15.23 24.80
CA SER A 43 -31.65 -14.52 23.80
C SER A 43 -30.36 -15.29 23.48
N ILE A 44 -29.94 -15.31 22.22
CA ILE A 44 -28.72 -16.01 21.76
C ILE A 44 -27.47 -15.56 22.52
N GLU A 45 -27.42 -14.30 22.97
CA GLU A 45 -26.29 -13.73 23.70
C GLU A 45 -26.16 -14.25 25.14
N ASP A 46 -27.26 -14.74 25.72
CA ASP A 46 -27.27 -15.26 27.09
C ASP A 46 -26.76 -16.69 27.18
N ASN A 47 -26.68 -17.39 26.04
CA ASN A 47 -26.20 -18.76 25.97
C ASN A 47 -24.74 -18.85 26.45
N PRO A 48 -24.41 -19.74 27.39
CA PRO A 48 -23.03 -19.93 27.85
C PRO A 48 -22.07 -20.33 26.72
N GLU A 49 -22.53 -21.03 25.68
CA GLU A 49 -21.73 -21.35 24.49
C GLU A 49 -21.35 -20.08 23.71
N TYR A 50 -22.26 -19.11 23.59
CA TYR A 50 -22.00 -17.85 22.91
C TYR A 50 -20.94 -17.01 23.64
N LYS A 51 -21.00 -17.00 24.98
CA LYS A 51 -19.98 -16.35 25.82
C LYS A 51 -18.62 -17.02 25.66
N LEU A 52 -18.58 -18.36 25.65
CA LEU A 52 -17.35 -19.12 25.42
C LEU A 52 -16.76 -18.86 24.03
N LEU A 53 -17.60 -18.77 23.00
CA LEU A 53 -17.19 -18.48 21.63
C LEU A 53 -16.58 -17.08 21.51
N THR A 54 -17.22 -16.08 22.10
CA THR A 54 -16.70 -14.72 22.13
C THR A 54 -15.36 -14.64 22.88
N GLN A 55 -15.25 -15.31 24.04
CA GLN A 55 -14.00 -15.45 24.77
C GLN A 55 -12.92 -16.16 23.93
N SER A 56 -13.28 -17.21 23.19
CA SER A 56 -12.37 -17.94 22.29
C SER A 56 -11.81 -17.05 21.19
N ASN A 57 -12.64 -16.18 20.59
CA ASN A 57 -12.19 -15.22 19.57
C ASN A 57 -11.19 -14.21 20.16
N THR A 58 -11.50 -13.62 21.32
CA THR A 58 -10.59 -12.68 22.00
C THR A 58 -9.27 -13.34 22.39
N LEU A 59 -9.32 -14.56 22.93
CA LEU A 59 -8.13 -15.31 23.28
C LEU A 59 -7.32 -15.70 22.04
N SER A 60 -7.96 -16.05 20.91
CA SER A 60 -7.26 -16.32 19.65
C SER A 60 -6.44 -15.11 19.18
N THR A 61 -6.96 -13.89 19.29
CA THR A 61 -6.17 -12.68 18.96
C THR A 61 -5.03 -12.42 19.94
N ASN A 62 -5.26 -12.71 21.23
CA ASN A 62 -4.23 -12.56 22.25
C ASN A 62 -3.09 -13.57 22.06
N ILE A 63 -3.40 -14.80 21.62
CA ILE A 63 -2.40 -15.83 21.28
C ILE A 63 -1.46 -15.32 20.19
N ASP A 64 -1.98 -14.64 19.15
CA ASP A 64 -1.11 -14.08 18.10
C ASP A 64 -0.15 -13.01 18.62
N GLY A 65 -0.64 -12.14 19.51
CA GLY A 65 0.21 -11.17 20.21
C GLY A 65 1.29 -11.85 21.06
N GLU A 66 0.94 -12.91 21.78
CA GLU A 66 1.86 -13.63 22.65
C GLU A 66 2.88 -14.48 21.86
N ILE A 67 2.48 -15.11 20.76
CA ILE A 67 3.41 -15.82 19.84
C ILE A 67 4.50 -14.85 19.35
N ILE A 68 4.15 -13.59 19.05
CA ILE A 68 5.14 -12.58 18.64
C ILE A 68 6.09 -12.23 19.79
N LEU A 69 5.59 -12.13 21.03
CA LEU A 69 6.42 -11.87 22.21
C LEU A 69 7.38 -13.03 22.50
N VAL A 70 6.88 -14.27 22.46
CA VAL A 70 7.71 -15.48 22.68
C VAL A 70 8.70 -15.66 21.54
N HIS A 71 8.32 -15.40 20.28
CA HIS A 71 9.25 -15.44 19.15
C HIS A 71 10.40 -14.43 19.32
N LYS A 72 10.10 -13.21 19.77
CA LYS A 72 11.12 -12.23 20.11
C LYS A 72 12.04 -12.72 21.25
N PHE A 73 11.49 -13.35 22.28
CA PHE A 73 12.26 -13.96 23.35
C PHE A 73 13.22 -15.04 22.80
N ILE A 74 12.71 -15.99 22.02
CA ILE A 74 13.52 -17.06 21.41
C ILE A 74 14.65 -16.45 20.57
N ARG A 75 14.33 -15.43 19.77
CA ARG A 75 15.31 -14.74 18.93
C ARG A 75 16.41 -14.07 19.75
N ASP A 76 16.05 -13.28 20.75
CA ASP A 76 17.00 -12.52 21.56
C ASP A 76 17.96 -13.47 22.34
N HIS A 77 17.52 -14.70 22.68
CA HIS A 77 18.38 -15.71 23.33
C HIS A 77 19.16 -16.58 22.33
N TYR A 78 18.58 -16.94 21.18
CA TYR A 78 19.22 -17.81 20.20
C TYR A 78 20.19 -17.07 19.26
N SER A 79 20.16 -15.73 19.24
CA SER A 79 21.07 -14.92 18.42
C SER A 79 22.55 -15.14 18.74
N VAL A 80 22.89 -15.58 19.96
CA VAL A 80 24.26 -15.92 20.36
C VAL A 80 24.78 -17.13 19.57
N ARG A 81 23.90 -18.10 19.30
CA ARG A 81 24.26 -19.32 18.59
C ARG A 81 24.14 -19.19 17.07
N PHE A 82 23.05 -18.59 16.59
CA PHE A 82 22.81 -18.45 15.15
C PHE A 82 22.12 -17.11 14.86
N PRO A 83 22.89 -16.02 14.74
CA PRO A 83 22.34 -14.68 14.54
C PRO A 83 21.60 -14.51 13.21
N GLU A 84 22.09 -15.14 12.15
CA GLU A 84 21.52 -14.97 10.80
C GLU A 84 20.12 -15.60 10.66
N LEU A 85 19.77 -16.58 11.51
CA LEU A 85 18.50 -17.31 11.42
C LEU A 85 17.27 -16.39 11.52
N GLU A 86 17.37 -15.26 12.24
CA GLU A 86 16.29 -14.26 12.31
C GLU A 86 15.96 -13.69 10.92
N THR A 87 16.99 -13.35 10.14
CA THR A 87 16.80 -12.68 8.85
C THR A 87 16.28 -13.66 7.80
N LEU A 88 16.72 -14.92 7.90
CA LEU A 88 16.35 -16.02 7.02
C LEU A 88 14.89 -16.45 7.23
N ILE A 89 14.46 -16.61 8.48
CA ILE A 89 13.14 -17.15 8.80
C ILE A 89 12.33 -16.11 9.60
N GLN A 90 11.45 -15.42 8.89
CA GLN A 90 10.64 -14.34 9.46
C GLN A 90 9.31 -14.83 10.07
N ASN A 91 8.89 -16.05 9.76
CA ASN A 91 7.66 -16.61 10.31
C ASN A 91 7.91 -17.11 11.75
N PRO A 92 7.18 -16.60 12.75
CA PRO A 92 7.38 -16.96 14.16
C PRO A 92 7.28 -18.46 14.45
N LEU A 93 6.32 -19.15 13.84
CA LEU A 93 6.06 -20.57 14.09
C LEU A 93 7.10 -21.46 13.40
N GLU A 94 7.49 -21.12 12.17
CA GLU A 94 8.53 -21.84 11.44
C GLU A 94 9.88 -21.63 12.15
N TYR A 95 10.18 -20.42 12.63
CA TYR A 95 11.38 -20.10 13.42
C TYR A 95 11.45 -20.89 14.74
N ALA A 96 10.37 -20.91 15.53
CA ALA A 96 10.37 -21.65 16.80
C ALA A 96 10.58 -23.16 16.58
N LYS A 97 10.01 -23.73 15.51
CA LYS A 97 10.19 -25.14 15.14
C LYS A 97 11.61 -25.44 14.65
N THR A 98 12.22 -24.54 13.89
CA THR A 98 13.58 -24.74 13.38
C THR A 98 14.60 -24.65 14.50
N VAL A 99 14.46 -23.66 15.40
CA VAL A 99 15.29 -23.56 16.62
C VAL A 99 15.15 -24.81 17.50
N ALA A 100 13.92 -25.33 17.65
CA ALA A 100 13.65 -26.54 18.43
C ALA A 100 14.33 -27.80 17.86
N ILE A 101 14.50 -27.88 16.53
CA ILE A 101 15.15 -29.01 15.86
C ILE A 101 16.68 -28.84 15.82
N ILE A 102 17.17 -27.65 15.50
CA ILE A 102 18.61 -27.38 15.37
C ILE A 102 19.29 -27.38 16.75
N GLY A 103 18.72 -26.67 17.72
CA GLY A 103 19.27 -26.56 19.08
C GLY A 103 20.74 -26.14 19.09
N ASN A 104 21.58 -26.91 19.81
CA ASN A 104 23.04 -26.77 19.85
C ASN A 104 23.78 -27.70 18.86
N GLY A 105 23.07 -28.46 18.02
CA GLY A 105 23.64 -29.51 17.17
C GLY A 105 24.79 -29.02 16.28
N PRO A 106 25.65 -29.92 15.76
CA PRO A 106 26.75 -29.54 14.88
C PRO A 106 26.20 -28.81 13.65
N MET A 107 26.60 -27.54 13.49
CA MET A 107 26.10 -26.66 12.42
C MET A 107 26.54 -27.15 11.03
N GLU A 108 27.59 -27.98 10.97
CA GLU A 108 28.12 -28.58 9.74
C GLU A 108 27.21 -29.69 9.19
N ASN A 109 26.46 -30.39 10.05
CA ASN A 109 25.62 -31.54 9.67
C ASN A 109 24.12 -31.25 9.80
N ILE A 110 23.68 -30.01 9.53
CA ILE A 110 22.24 -29.69 9.47
C ILE A 110 21.50 -30.58 8.45
N ARG A 111 22.18 -31.07 7.40
CA ARG A 111 21.57 -32.00 6.43
C ARG A 111 21.10 -33.31 7.06
N GLU A 112 21.87 -33.88 7.99
CA GLU A 112 21.49 -35.14 8.67
C GLU A 112 20.39 -34.89 9.71
N ILE A 113 20.49 -33.78 10.45
CA ILE A 113 19.46 -33.30 11.37
C ILE A 113 18.16 -32.97 10.62
N SER A 114 18.25 -32.60 9.33
CA SER A 114 17.10 -32.27 8.51
C SER A 114 16.21 -33.46 8.17
N GLU A 115 16.74 -34.67 8.25
CA GLU A 115 16.02 -35.91 7.92
C GLU A 115 15.50 -36.64 9.17
N SER A 116 16.10 -36.37 10.34
CA SER A 116 15.68 -36.99 11.59
C SER A 116 14.30 -36.49 12.05
N LYS A 117 13.42 -37.44 12.41
CA LYS A 117 12.10 -37.16 12.99
C LYS A 117 12.10 -37.21 14.53
N ALA A 118 13.22 -37.60 15.12
CA ALA A 118 13.40 -37.76 16.57
C ALA A 118 13.62 -36.41 17.26
N ASN A 119 12.65 -35.50 17.14
CA ASN A 119 12.70 -34.14 17.67
C ASN A 119 11.41 -33.83 18.43
N MET A 120 11.44 -32.87 19.35
CA MET A 120 10.28 -32.42 20.14
C MET A 120 9.05 -31.97 19.32
N VAL A 121 9.26 -31.63 18.05
CA VAL A 121 8.20 -31.23 17.09
C VAL A 121 7.59 -32.44 16.37
N GLY A 122 8.28 -33.59 16.30
CA GLY A 122 7.86 -34.78 15.55
C GLY A 122 7.87 -34.61 14.02
N GLN A 123 8.47 -33.53 13.51
CA GLN A 123 8.56 -33.19 12.08
C GLN A 123 10.02 -32.98 11.69
N SER A 124 10.31 -33.22 10.41
CA SER A 124 11.64 -32.97 9.84
C SER A 124 11.77 -31.51 9.36
N LEU A 125 13.00 -30.98 9.26
CA LEU A 125 13.21 -29.59 8.80
C LEU A 125 12.67 -29.35 7.38
N ARG A 126 12.72 -30.38 6.51
CA ARG A 126 12.15 -30.35 5.15
C ARG A 126 10.63 -30.17 5.12
N GLN A 127 9.92 -30.58 6.17
CA GLN A 127 8.47 -30.40 6.25
C GLN A 127 8.10 -28.99 6.74
N ILE A 128 9.04 -28.29 7.39
CA ILE A 128 8.81 -26.98 7.98
C ILE A 128 9.24 -25.87 7.02
N LEU A 129 10.40 -26.02 6.38
CA LEU A 129 10.97 -25.05 5.46
C LEU A 129 10.84 -25.52 4.01
N ASP A 130 10.63 -24.57 3.10
CA ASP A 130 10.71 -24.82 1.66
C ASP A 130 12.17 -25.09 1.25
N GLY A 131 12.36 -25.79 0.11
CA GLY A 131 13.68 -26.17 -0.39
C GLY A 131 14.69 -25.01 -0.46
N PRO A 132 14.33 -23.84 -1.01
CA PRO A 132 15.20 -22.66 -1.05
C PRO A 132 15.62 -22.20 0.35
N SER A 133 14.67 -22.01 1.28
CA SER A 133 15.00 -21.55 2.63
C SER A 133 15.87 -22.56 3.39
N LEU A 134 15.62 -23.87 3.22
CA LEU A 134 16.45 -24.90 3.82
C LEU A 134 17.89 -24.88 3.28
N MET A 135 18.07 -24.65 1.99
CA MET A 135 19.40 -24.52 1.39
C MET A 135 20.15 -23.32 1.96
N VAL A 136 19.50 -22.15 2.04
CA VAL A 136 20.12 -20.93 2.59
C VAL A 136 20.49 -21.13 4.06
N VAL A 137 19.59 -21.70 4.88
CA VAL A 137 19.88 -22.01 6.29
C VAL A 137 21.04 -22.98 6.42
N THR A 138 21.14 -23.99 5.56
CA THR A 138 22.26 -24.95 5.58
C THR A 138 23.59 -24.27 5.25
N VAL A 139 23.61 -23.40 4.24
CA VAL A 139 24.83 -22.67 3.85
C VAL A 139 25.25 -21.69 4.96
N GLU A 140 24.31 -20.90 5.48
CA GLU A 140 24.60 -19.93 6.54
C GLU A 140 25.00 -20.58 7.87
N ALA A 141 24.53 -21.79 8.13
CA ALA A 141 24.97 -22.55 9.29
C ALA A 141 26.43 -23.00 9.17
N THR A 142 26.90 -23.38 7.98
CA THR A 142 28.31 -23.74 7.78
C THR A 142 29.27 -22.56 7.96
N THR A 143 28.79 -21.33 7.72
CA THR A 143 29.58 -20.09 7.84
C THR A 143 29.26 -19.28 9.09
N THR A 144 28.46 -19.84 10.01
CA THR A 144 27.97 -19.12 11.20
C THR A 144 29.10 -18.81 12.17
N ARG A 145 29.08 -17.58 12.70
CA ARG A 145 30.07 -17.06 13.68
C ARG A 145 29.61 -17.20 15.14
N GLY A 146 28.53 -17.92 15.39
CA GLY A 146 27.93 -18.04 16.71
C GLY A 146 28.65 -19.05 17.61
N GLU A 147 28.41 -18.93 18.91
CA GLU A 147 29.02 -19.75 19.94
C GLU A 147 28.02 -20.78 20.52
N PRO A 148 28.48 -21.96 20.98
CA PRO A 148 27.61 -22.93 21.62
C PRO A 148 27.01 -22.37 22.92
N LEU A 149 25.69 -22.52 23.08
CA LEU A 149 24.97 -22.08 24.28
C LEU A 149 25.20 -23.04 25.44
N SER A 150 25.09 -22.54 26.67
CA SER A 150 25.07 -23.40 27.86
C SER A 150 23.78 -24.24 27.94
N ASP A 151 23.83 -25.35 28.68
CA ASP A 151 22.66 -26.25 28.81
C ASP A 151 21.46 -25.58 29.50
N SER A 152 21.70 -24.64 30.41
CA SER A 152 20.65 -23.87 31.10
C SER A 152 19.94 -22.90 30.17
N GLU A 153 20.70 -22.18 29.32
CA GLU A 153 20.16 -21.30 28.28
C GLU A 153 19.39 -22.09 27.23
N LEU A 154 19.95 -23.22 26.80
CA LEU A 154 19.30 -24.10 25.83
C LEU A 154 17.97 -24.65 26.38
N THR A 155 17.94 -25.05 27.66
CA THR A 155 16.70 -25.52 28.31
C THR A 155 15.64 -24.41 28.35
N THR A 156 16.07 -23.16 28.58
CA THR A 156 15.19 -21.99 28.55
C THR A 156 14.59 -21.77 27.17
N ILE A 157 15.40 -21.86 26.11
CA ILE A 157 14.96 -21.76 24.72
C ILE A 157 14.02 -22.92 24.35
N ARG A 158 14.36 -24.16 24.73
CA ARG A 158 13.48 -25.33 24.49
C ARG A 158 12.11 -25.15 25.14
N ARG A 159 12.06 -24.63 26.37
CA ARG A 159 10.80 -24.31 27.06
C ARG A 159 9.99 -23.24 26.33
N ALA A 160 10.65 -22.21 25.80
CA ALA A 160 10.01 -21.17 24.98
C ALA A 160 9.42 -21.73 23.67
N CYS A 161 10.17 -22.61 23.00
CA CYS A 161 9.72 -23.31 21.80
C CYS A 161 8.51 -24.20 22.11
N GLU A 162 8.56 -24.98 23.20
CA GLU A 162 7.44 -25.83 23.63
C GLU A 162 6.18 -25.00 23.90
N MET A 163 6.32 -23.88 24.62
CA MET A 163 5.22 -22.95 24.87
C MET A 163 4.62 -22.42 23.56
N THR A 164 5.45 -22.06 22.58
CA THR A 164 4.98 -21.60 21.25
C THR A 164 4.18 -22.69 20.53
N LEU A 165 4.61 -23.94 20.62
CA LEU A 165 3.89 -25.08 20.04
C LEU A 165 2.57 -25.36 20.76
N GLN A 166 2.53 -25.22 22.08
CA GLN A 166 1.30 -25.33 22.87
C GLN A 166 0.30 -24.24 22.49
N LEU A 167 0.76 -23.00 22.31
CA LEU A 167 -0.07 -21.88 21.83
C LEU A 167 -0.63 -22.12 20.41
N ASP A 168 0.18 -22.65 19.48
CA ASP A 168 -0.28 -23.02 18.14
C ASP A 168 -1.35 -24.13 18.16
N ARG A 169 -1.15 -25.16 19.00
CA ARG A 169 -2.16 -26.22 19.19
C ARG A 169 -3.45 -25.67 19.78
N ALA A 170 -3.36 -24.85 20.82
CA ALA A 170 -4.54 -24.25 21.43
C ALA A 170 -5.28 -23.34 20.43
N LYS A 171 -4.56 -22.53 19.63
CA LYS A 171 -5.16 -21.72 18.57
C LYS A 171 -5.95 -22.55 17.55
N LYS A 172 -5.41 -23.71 17.16
CA LYS A 172 -6.12 -24.65 16.26
C LYS A 172 -7.41 -25.17 16.90
N ILE A 173 -7.36 -25.59 18.16
CA ILE A 173 -8.54 -26.04 18.91
C ILE A 173 -9.60 -24.93 18.98
N LEU A 174 -9.20 -23.70 19.30
CA LEU A 174 -10.12 -22.54 19.32
C LEU A 174 -10.73 -22.30 17.92
N THR A 175 -9.93 -22.36 16.87
CA THR A 175 -10.40 -22.12 15.49
C THR A 175 -11.36 -23.22 15.03
N GLU A 176 -11.07 -24.49 15.34
CA GLU A 176 -11.95 -25.62 15.03
C GLU A 176 -13.28 -25.54 15.81
N TYR A 177 -13.23 -25.11 17.07
CA TYR A 177 -14.45 -24.89 17.86
C TYR A 177 -15.29 -23.75 17.29
N VAL A 178 -14.66 -22.63 16.93
CA VAL A 178 -15.33 -21.50 16.28
C VAL A 178 -15.93 -21.90 14.93
N GLN A 179 -15.21 -22.73 14.16
CA GLN A 179 -15.69 -23.26 12.89
C GLN A 179 -16.93 -24.13 13.05
N SER A 180 -17.00 -25.00 14.07
CA SER A 180 -18.12 -25.91 14.28
C SER A 180 -19.41 -25.19 14.71
N ARG A 181 -19.29 -24.01 15.32
CA ARG A 181 -20.40 -23.15 15.76
C ARG A 181 -20.59 -21.91 14.88
N MET A 182 -19.91 -21.83 13.74
CA MET A 182 -19.96 -20.64 12.89
C MET A 182 -21.33 -20.40 12.25
N SER A 183 -22.09 -21.46 11.94
CA SER A 183 -23.43 -21.33 11.35
C SER A 183 -24.42 -20.62 12.28
N MET A 184 -24.25 -20.76 13.60
CA MET A 184 -25.04 -20.05 14.61
C MET A 184 -24.60 -18.58 14.73
N PHE A 185 -23.30 -18.32 14.62
CA PHE A 185 -22.71 -17.02 14.91
C PHE A 185 -22.71 -16.06 13.71
N ALA A 186 -22.45 -16.59 12.52
CA ALA A 186 -22.35 -15.84 11.28
C ALA A 186 -22.90 -16.68 10.11
N PRO A 187 -24.22 -16.87 10.03
CA PRO A 187 -24.85 -17.69 8.99
C PRO A 187 -24.58 -17.14 7.59
N ASN A 188 -24.67 -15.83 7.36
CA ASN A 188 -24.50 -15.26 6.03
C ASN A 188 -23.04 -15.37 5.55
N LEU A 189 -22.07 -15.05 6.41
CA LEU A 189 -20.65 -15.26 6.11
C LEU A 189 -20.34 -16.74 5.81
N THR A 190 -20.89 -17.66 6.59
CA THR A 190 -20.67 -19.11 6.39
C THR A 190 -21.21 -19.56 5.04
N THR A 191 -22.40 -19.12 4.64
CA THR A 191 -22.96 -19.47 3.32
C THR A 191 -22.16 -18.85 2.17
N LEU A 192 -21.56 -17.67 2.36
CA LEU A 192 -20.83 -16.98 1.29
C LEU A 192 -19.42 -17.52 1.04
N ILE A 193 -18.63 -17.77 2.10
CA ILE A 193 -17.21 -18.16 1.99
C ILE A 193 -16.87 -19.50 2.66
N GLY A 194 -17.84 -20.15 3.31
CA GLY A 194 -17.62 -21.37 4.08
C GLY A 194 -17.10 -21.11 5.49
N SER A 195 -17.35 -22.08 6.38
CA SER A 195 -17.08 -21.97 7.82
C SER A 195 -15.60 -21.79 8.16
N LEU A 196 -14.70 -22.49 7.45
CA LEU A 196 -13.26 -22.42 7.72
C LEU A 196 -12.68 -21.03 7.47
N THR A 197 -12.94 -20.46 6.28
CA THR A 197 -12.39 -19.14 5.95
C THR A 197 -13.07 -18.03 6.74
N ALA A 198 -14.36 -18.18 7.06
CA ALA A 198 -15.05 -17.29 7.99
C ALA A 198 -14.41 -17.31 9.38
N ALA A 199 -14.13 -18.49 9.95
CA ALA A 199 -13.50 -18.63 11.26
C ALA A 199 -12.10 -17.99 11.29
N GLN A 200 -11.31 -18.22 10.25
CA GLN A 200 -9.99 -17.60 10.13
C GLN A 200 -10.06 -16.06 10.06
N LEU A 201 -11.01 -15.51 9.29
CA LEU A 201 -11.21 -14.07 9.18
C LEU A 201 -11.71 -13.45 10.50
N LEU A 202 -12.64 -14.11 11.18
CA LEU A 202 -13.14 -13.66 12.48
C LEU A 202 -12.04 -13.69 13.54
N ASN A 203 -11.27 -14.78 13.60
CA ASN A 203 -10.15 -14.93 14.53
C ASN A 203 -9.09 -13.86 14.31
N TYR A 204 -8.81 -13.50 13.04
CA TYR A 204 -7.85 -12.44 12.74
C TYR A 204 -8.39 -11.04 13.05
N ALA A 205 -9.68 -10.80 12.80
CA ALA A 205 -10.30 -9.51 13.02
C ALA A 205 -10.68 -9.23 14.48
N GLY A 206 -10.59 -10.23 15.37
CA GLY A 206 -11.01 -10.12 16.78
C GLY A 206 -12.52 -10.23 16.98
N GLY A 207 -13.18 -11.03 16.15
CA GLY A 207 -14.62 -11.25 16.17
C GLY A 207 -15.37 -10.52 15.05
N ILE A 208 -16.69 -10.71 15.03
CA ILE A 208 -17.55 -10.20 13.94
C ILE A 208 -17.63 -8.68 13.89
N THR A 209 -17.60 -8.03 15.05
CA THR A 209 -17.62 -6.57 15.17
C THR A 209 -16.32 -5.94 14.64
N GLY A 210 -15.18 -6.60 14.87
CA GLY A 210 -13.90 -6.23 14.30
C GLY A 210 -13.94 -6.36 12.79
N LEU A 211 -14.41 -7.50 12.28
CA LEU A 211 -14.52 -7.76 10.84
C LEU A 211 -15.44 -6.75 10.14
N ALA A 212 -16.62 -6.46 10.68
CA ALA A 212 -17.57 -5.51 10.11
C ALA A 212 -17.03 -4.07 9.99
N LYS A 213 -16.14 -3.67 10.91
CA LYS A 213 -15.43 -2.38 10.90
C LYS A 213 -14.28 -2.34 9.89
N THR A 214 -13.72 -3.48 9.51
CA THR A 214 -12.64 -3.51 8.53
C THR A 214 -13.14 -3.11 7.13
N PRO A 215 -12.38 -2.28 6.38
CA PRO A 215 -12.73 -1.96 5.00
C PRO A 215 -12.40 -3.14 4.09
N ALA A 216 -13.18 -3.31 3.02
CA ALA A 216 -13.05 -4.44 2.09
C ALA A 216 -11.65 -4.56 1.43
N CYS A 217 -10.91 -3.45 1.28
CA CYS A 217 -9.56 -3.48 0.71
C CYS A 217 -8.53 -4.20 1.60
N ASN A 218 -8.81 -4.32 2.90
CA ASN A 218 -7.89 -4.92 3.87
C ASN A 218 -8.07 -6.44 4.00
N ILE A 219 -9.10 -7.04 3.39
CA ILE A 219 -9.40 -8.48 3.51
C ILE A 219 -8.47 -9.38 2.70
N PRO A 220 -8.14 -9.10 1.41
CA PRO A 220 -7.25 -9.96 0.64
C PRO A 220 -5.87 -10.24 1.28
N PRO A 221 -5.18 -9.26 1.92
CA PRO A 221 -3.90 -9.53 2.57
C PRO A 221 -4.02 -10.29 3.89
N LEU A 222 -5.21 -10.48 4.47
CA LEU A 222 -5.34 -11.17 5.76
C LEU A 222 -4.94 -12.65 5.64
N GLY A 223 -4.08 -13.10 6.57
CA GLY A 223 -3.52 -14.45 6.53
C GLY A 223 -2.42 -14.66 5.49
N SER A 224 -2.03 -13.63 4.74
CA SER A 224 -0.89 -13.76 3.82
C SER A 224 0.41 -13.92 4.61
N LYS A 225 1.25 -14.89 4.20
CA LYS A 225 2.60 -15.03 4.75
C LYS A 225 3.38 -13.75 4.44
N LYS A 226 3.97 -13.13 5.47
CA LYS A 226 4.93 -12.05 5.26
C LYS A 226 6.10 -12.65 4.47
N ASN A 227 6.32 -12.15 3.26
CA ASN A 227 7.59 -12.27 2.54
C ASN A 227 7.99 -13.63 1.95
N THR A 228 7.08 -14.34 1.27
CA THR A 228 7.49 -15.34 0.23
C THR A 228 8.38 -14.72 -0.86
N ALA A 229 8.40 -13.39 -0.96
CA ALA A 229 9.20 -12.62 -1.91
C ALA A 229 10.66 -12.36 -1.49
N ALA A 230 10.98 -12.41 -0.20
CA ALA A 230 12.26 -11.89 0.29
C ALA A 230 13.41 -12.91 0.18
N THR A 231 13.10 -14.20 0.12
CA THR A 231 14.09 -15.30 0.13
C THR A 231 14.40 -15.86 -1.26
N GLY A 232 14.09 -15.13 -2.34
CA GLY A 232 14.41 -15.57 -3.71
C GLY A 232 14.55 -14.46 -4.74
N LEU A 233 15.26 -14.76 -5.84
CA LEU A 233 15.45 -13.93 -7.05
C LEU A 233 14.16 -13.65 -7.84
N ALA A 234 12.98 -13.82 -7.25
CA ALA A 234 11.69 -13.76 -7.93
C ALA A 234 11.24 -12.30 -8.15
N THR A 235 11.41 -11.80 -9.37
CA THR A 235 11.05 -10.42 -9.76
C THR A 235 9.58 -10.23 -10.13
N ASN A 236 8.81 -11.31 -10.32
CA ASN A 236 7.43 -11.24 -10.81
C ASN A 236 6.48 -12.19 -10.05
N ILE A 237 6.13 -11.83 -8.82
CA ILE A 237 5.15 -12.58 -8.03
C ILE A 237 3.77 -12.15 -8.51
N GLY A 238 3.14 -12.97 -9.35
CA GLY A 238 1.87 -12.65 -10.01
C GLY A 238 0.80 -12.12 -9.05
N ILE A 239 0.58 -12.82 -7.93
CA ILE A 239 -0.40 -12.43 -6.91
C ILE A 239 0.31 -12.30 -5.56
N ARG A 240 0.43 -11.05 -5.07
CA ARG A 240 1.08 -10.75 -3.78
C ARG A 240 0.27 -11.17 -2.57
N HIS A 241 -1.06 -11.04 -2.65
CA HIS A 241 -1.96 -11.30 -1.53
C HIS A 241 -2.49 -12.72 -1.60
N GLN A 242 -1.74 -13.66 -1.02
CA GLN A 242 -2.11 -15.07 -0.90
C GLN A 242 -2.54 -15.38 0.54
N GLY A 243 -3.67 -14.78 0.94
CA GLY A 243 -4.24 -14.91 2.28
C GLY A 243 -5.34 -15.97 2.39
N PHE A 244 -6.18 -15.86 3.42
CA PHE A 244 -7.30 -16.79 3.65
C PHE A 244 -8.28 -16.81 2.47
N LEU A 245 -8.63 -15.64 1.91
CA LEU A 245 -9.50 -15.55 0.74
C LEU A 245 -8.89 -16.15 -0.53
N TYR A 246 -7.56 -16.10 -0.69
CA TYR A 246 -6.90 -16.67 -1.87
C TYR A 246 -7.03 -18.20 -1.90
N ASN A 247 -7.03 -18.82 -0.72
CA ASN A 247 -7.17 -20.26 -0.55
C ASN A 247 -8.64 -20.72 -0.49
N ASN A 248 -9.60 -19.81 -0.58
CA ASN A 248 -11.02 -20.14 -0.66
C ASN A 248 -11.34 -20.81 -2.01
N ASP A 249 -12.24 -21.79 -2.00
CA ASP A 249 -12.60 -22.57 -3.19
C ASP A 249 -13.11 -21.70 -4.35
N ILE A 250 -13.91 -20.66 -4.08
CA ILE A 250 -14.41 -19.71 -5.09
C ILE A 250 -13.26 -19.04 -5.85
N ILE A 251 -12.19 -18.64 -5.16
CA ILE A 251 -11.06 -17.95 -5.78
C ILE A 251 -10.05 -18.92 -6.39
N ARG A 252 -9.96 -20.14 -5.86
CA ARG A 252 -9.08 -21.20 -6.38
C ARG A 252 -9.49 -21.62 -7.79
N GLU A 253 -10.79 -21.68 -8.07
CA GLU A 253 -11.35 -22.03 -9.38
C GLU A 253 -11.10 -20.96 -10.46
N VAL A 254 -10.92 -19.70 -10.06
CA VAL A 254 -10.75 -18.58 -11.00
C VAL A 254 -9.34 -18.58 -11.62
N PRO A 255 -9.19 -18.29 -12.93
CA PRO A 255 -7.88 -18.12 -13.57
C PRO A 255 -7.01 -17.05 -12.89
N THR A 256 -5.69 -17.26 -12.84
CA THR A 256 -4.73 -16.41 -12.09
C THR A 256 -4.84 -14.92 -12.40
N ASP A 257 -5.11 -14.56 -13.65
CA ASP A 257 -5.18 -13.18 -14.12
C ASP A 257 -6.38 -12.42 -13.53
N LEU A 258 -7.46 -13.15 -13.25
CA LEU A 258 -8.72 -12.61 -12.73
C LEU A 258 -8.81 -12.69 -11.20
N LYS A 259 -7.96 -13.49 -10.54
CA LYS A 259 -8.00 -13.69 -9.07
C LYS A 259 -7.93 -12.38 -8.28
N VAL A 260 -7.14 -11.40 -8.71
CA VAL A 260 -7.06 -10.10 -8.01
C VAL A 260 -8.40 -9.36 -8.05
N GLN A 261 -9.10 -9.39 -9.18
CA GLN A 261 -10.41 -8.76 -9.32
C GLN A 261 -11.47 -9.56 -8.55
N ALA A 262 -11.46 -10.89 -8.67
CA ALA A 262 -12.37 -11.78 -7.95
C ALA A 262 -12.24 -11.61 -6.42
N MET A 263 -11.01 -11.57 -5.88
CA MET A 263 -10.78 -11.32 -4.45
C MET A 263 -11.35 -9.99 -3.99
N ARG A 264 -11.25 -8.92 -4.79
CA ARG A 264 -11.83 -7.61 -4.44
C ARG A 264 -13.36 -7.65 -4.41
N ILE A 265 -13.97 -8.33 -5.38
CA ILE A 265 -15.43 -8.50 -5.46
C ILE A 265 -15.93 -9.30 -4.25
N LEU A 266 -15.29 -10.44 -3.97
CA LEU A 266 -15.65 -11.29 -2.83
C LEU A 266 -15.45 -10.55 -1.51
N SER A 267 -14.33 -9.86 -1.32
CA SER A 267 -14.05 -9.09 -0.09
C SER A 267 -15.12 -8.04 0.22
N ALA A 268 -15.63 -7.36 -0.82
CA ALA A 268 -16.71 -6.39 -0.65
C ALA A 268 -17.98 -7.05 -0.13
N LYS A 269 -18.34 -8.24 -0.65
CA LYS A 269 -19.51 -9.00 -0.21
C LYS A 269 -19.34 -9.64 1.16
N VAL A 270 -18.12 -10.10 1.50
CA VAL A 270 -17.78 -10.60 2.83
C VAL A 270 -18.01 -9.53 3.90
N ILE A 271 -17.58 -8.29 3.68
CA ILE A 271 -17.82 -7.21 4.65
C ILE A 271 -19.30 -6.86 4.78
N LEU A 272 -20.07 -6.91 3.68
CA LEU A 272 -21.52 -6.71 3.77
C LEU A 272 -22.20 -7.83 4.56
N ALA A 273 -21.86 -9.09 4.27
CA ALA A 273 -22.36 -10.23 5.04
C ALA A 273 -22.00 -10.12 6.52
N ALA A 274 -20.75 -9.74 6.85
CA ALA A 274 -20.30 -9.54 8.23
C ALA A 274 -21.11 -8.47 8.98
N ARG A 275 -21.53 -7.40 8.28
CA ARG A 275 -22.35 -6.33 8.86
C ARG A 275 -23.79 -6.76 9.09
N VAL A 276 -24.35 -7.55 8.18
CA VAL A 276 -25.69 -8.14 8.33
C VAL A 276 -25.70 -9.13 9.49
N ASP A 277 -24.69 -10.00 9.57
CA ASP A 277 -24.55 -10.95 10.68
C ASP A 277 -24.35 -10.22 12.02
N GLN A 278 -23.58 -9.13 12.06
CA GLN A 278 -23.43 -8.31 13.27
C GLN A 278 -24.77 -7.70 13.74
N ALA A 279 -25.65 -7.32 12.81
CA ALA A 279 -26.96 -6.76 13.12
C ALA A 279 -28.01 -7.83 13.47
N HIS A 280 -27.68 -9.12 13.27
CA HIS A 280 -28.57 -10.27 13.50
C HIS A 280 -29.91 -10.22 12.75
N GLU A 281 -30.00 -9.45 11.66
CA GLU A 281 -31.25 -9.22 10.92
C GLU A 281 -31.68 -10.43 10.06
N ALA A 282 -30.72 -11.25 9.59
CA ALA A 282 -30.97 -12.38 8.68
C ALA A 282 -30.33 -13.68 9.19
N GLN A 283 -30.99 -14.36 10.12
CA GLN A 283 -30.46 -15.58 10.75
C GLN A 283 -30.55 -16.85 9.88
N ALA A 284 -31.38 -16.84 8.83
CA ALA A 284 -31.54 -17.97 7.92
C ALA A 284 -30.44 -18.09 6.85
N GLY A 285 -29.53 -17.12 6.74
CA GLY A 285 -28.46 -17.14 5.73
C GLY A 285 -28.87 -16.68 4.32
N GLU A 286 -30.12 -16.20 4.14
CA GLU A 286 -30.67 -15.81 2.84
C GLU A 286 -29.84 -14.71 2.14
N GLN A 287 -29.40 -13.71 2.89
CA GLN A 287 -28.56 -12.62 2.36
C GLN A 287 -27.20 -13.11 1.89
N GLY A 288 -26.63 -14.10 2.59
CA GLY A 288 -25.37 -14.74 2.19
C GLY A 288 -25.50 -15.51 0.87
N LEU A 289 -26.62 -16.21 0.66
CA LEU A 289 -26.93 -16.89 -0.61
C LEU A 289 -27.09 -15.88 -1.76
N GLU A 290 -27.81 -14.78 -1.54
CA GLU A 290 -27.96 -13.73 -2.56
C GLU A 290 -26.60 -13.12 -2.93
N PHE A 291 -25.74 -12.86 -1.93
CA PHE A 291 -24.39 -12.36 -2.18
C PHE A 291 -23.52 -13.36 -2.91
N TYR A 292 -23.64 -14.66 -2.60
CA TYR A 292 -22.93 -15.72 -3.31
C TYR A 292 -23.31 -15.73 -4.80
N ASP A 293 -24.60 -15.69 -5.11
CA ASP A 293 -25.10 -15.59 -6.48
C ASP A 293 -24.58 -14.35 -7.22
N GLN A 294 -24.57 -13.20 -6.55
CA GLN A 294 -24.04 -11.96 -7.13
C GLN A 294 -22.53 -12.05 -7.40
N VAL A 295 -21.76 -12.68 -6.52
CA VAL A 295 -20.33 -12.92 -6.72
C VAL A 295 -20.13 -13.85 -7.93
N GLN A 296 -20.84 -14.97 -7.97
CA GLN A 296 -20.69 -15.96 -9.04
C GLN A 296 -21.06 -15.38 -10.40
N LYS A 297 -22.18 -14.67 -10.51
CA LYS A 297 -22.60 -13.95 -11.73
C LYS A 297 -21.52 -12.99 -12.21
N ARG A 298 -20.88 -12.26 -11.29
CA ARG A 298 -19.86 -11.27 -11.64
C ARG A 298 -18.53 -11.92 -12.03
N ILE A 299 -18.14 -13.00 -11.37
CA ILE A 299 -16.94 -13.78 -11.74
C ILE A 299 -17.13 -14.41 -13.11
N ASN A 300 -18.29 -15.05 -13.37
CA ASN A 300 -18.60 -15.64 -14.67
C ASN A 300 -18.54 -14.58 -15.79
N LYS A 301 -19.16 -13.42 -15.57
CA LYS A 301 -19.10 -12.29 -16.52
C LYS A 301 -17.69 -11.76 -16.77
N LEU A 302 -16.78 -11.86 -15.79
CA LEU A 302 -15.37 -11.48 -15.99
C LEU A 302 -14.60 -12.53 -16.79
N SER A 303 -14.97 -13.80 -16.65
CA SER A 303 -14.40 -14.91 -17.41
C SER A 303 -14.90 -14.93 -18.87
N GLU A 304 -16.08 -14.37 -19.14
CA GLU A 304 -16.60 -14.21 -20.49
C GLU A 304 -15.74 -13.24 -21.33
N ALA A 305 -15.24 -13.73 -22.46
CA ALA A 305 -14.54 -12.89 -23.42
C ALA A 305 -15.50 -11.85 -24.04
N PRO A 306 -15.04 -10.60 -24.28
CA PRO A 306 -15.87 -9.60 -24.92
C PRO A 306 -16.26 -10.07 -26.33
N PRO A 307 -17.52 -9.86 -26.77
CA PRO A 307 -17.94 -10.24 -28.11
C PRO A 307 -17.12 -9.47 -29.14
N ASN A 308 -16.72 -10.16 -30.21
CA ASN A 308 -15.93 -9.55 -31.28
C ASN A 308 -16.74 -8.46 -31.96
N LYS A 309 -16.35 -7.21 -31.74
CA LYS A 309 -16.82 -6.06 -32.52
C LYS A 309 -16.06 -6.18 -33.84
N GLY A 310 -16.69 -6.75 -34.87
CA GLY A 310 -16.06 -6.99 -36.17
C GLY A 310 -15.35 -5.77 -36.77
N VAL A 311 -14.73 -5.96 -37.95
CA VAL A 311 -13.88 -4.93 -38.55
C VAL A 311 -14.63 -3.60 -38.69
N ARG A 312 -14.12 -2.54 -38.03
CA ARG A 312 -14.69 -1.21 -38.15
C ARG A 312 -14.46 -0.72 -39.58
N ALA A 313 -15.53 -0.56 -40.35
CA ALA A 313 -15.46 0.00 -41.68
C ALA A 313 -14.76 1.37 -41.67
N LEU A 314 -13.90 1.60 -42.66
CA LEU A 314 -13.31 2.91 -42.86
C LEU A 314 -14.42 3.93 -43.15
N PRO A 315 -14.25 5.19 -42.72
CA PRO A 315 -15.15 6.26 -43.17
C PRO A 315 -15.19 6.30 -44.70
N ALA A 316 -16.36 6.57 -45.27
CA ALA A 316 -16.50 6.74 -46.71
C ALA A 316 -15.50 7.79 -47.22
N PRO A 317 -14.78 7.54 -48.33
CA PRO A 317 -13.93 8.53 -48.98
C PRO A 317 -14.79 9.65 -49.56
N ASP A 318 -15.05 10.67 -48.75
CA ASP A 318 -15.81 11.85 -49.13
C ASP A 318 -14.91 13.08 -48.98
N ASP A 319 -14.64 13.75 -50.10
CA ASP A 319 -13.80 14.95 -50.17
C ASP A 319 -14.58 16.18 -49.71
N LYS A 320 -15.06 16.15 -48.46
CA LYS A 320 -15.74 17.29 -47.86
C LYS A 320 -14.78 18.48 -47.79
N PRO A 321 -15.22 19.69 -48.16
CA PRO A 321 -14.37 20.86 -48.09
C PRO A 321 -13.83 21.06 -46.67
N ALA A 322 -12.51 21.19 -46.55
CA ALA A 322 -11.84 21.30 -45.26
C ALA A 322 -12.32 22.55 -44.49
N ARG A 323 -12.69 22.37 -43.23
CA ARG A 323 -13.10 23.49 -42.36
C ARG A 323 -11.92 24.42 -42.11
N LYS A 324 -11.97 25.64 -42.66
CA LYS A 324 -10.99 26.70 -42.41
C LYS A 324 -11.15 27.21 -40.97
N ARG A 325 -10.24 26.84 -40.08
CA ARG A 325 -10.19 27.30 -38.69
C ARG A 325 -9.01 28.25 -38.47
N GLY A 326 -9.30 29.39 -37.84
CA GLY A 326 -8.32 30.34 -37.31
C GLY A 326 -8.02 30.14 -35.82
N GLY A 327 -7.13 30.97 -35.27
CA GLY A 327 -6.82 31.02 -33.83
C GLY A 327 -5.50 30.35 -33.44
N ARG A 328 -4.96 30.75 -32.27
CA ARG A 328 -3.62 30.35 -31.78
C ARG A 328 -3.43 28.84 -31.70
N ARG A 329 -4.44 28.10 -31.23
CA ARG A 329 -4.38 26.64 -31.06
C ARG A 329 -4.41 25.90 -32.39
N ALA A 330 -5.28 26.34 -33.33
CA ALA A 330 -5.37 25.78 -34.67
C ALA A 330 -4.11 26.09 -35.49
N ARG A 331 -3.57 27.31 -35.37
CA ARG A 331 -2.28 27.70 -35.96
C ARG A 331 -1.13 26.86 -35.42
N LYS A 332 -1.01 26.69 -34.10
CA LYS A 332 0.02 25.86 -33.47
C LYS A 332 -0.09 24.37 -33.88
N ALA A 333 -1.31 23.85 -34.06
CA ALA A 333 -1.52 22.48 -34.53
C ALA A 333 -1.17 22.30 -36.02
N LYS A 334 -1.53 23.28 -36.87
CA LYS A 334 -1.12 23.30 -38.28
C LYS A 334 0.39 23.45 -38.42
N GLU A 335 0.98 24.34 -37.62
CA GLU A 335 2.42 24.47 -37.49
C GLU A 335 2.98 23.10 -37.13
N ALA A 336 2.55 22.44 -36.04
CA ALA A 336 3.00 21.11 -35.58
C ALA A 336 3.27 20.06 -36.68
N THR A 337 2.39 19.97 -37.68
CA THR A 337 2.49 19.02 -38.79
C THR A 337 3.04 19.63 -40.09
N ALA A 338 3.13 20.96 -40.18
CA ALA A 338 3.67 21.63 -41.36
C ALA A 338 5.18 21.39 -41.49
N MET A 339 5.61 21.27 -42.75
CA MET A 339 7.02 21.19 -43.13
C MET A 339 7.78 22.41 -42.59
N THR A 340 8.89 22.16 -41.92
CA THR A 340 9.77 23.24 -41.43
C THR A 340 10.45 23.94 -42.60
N ASP A 341 10.85 25.18 -42.41
CA ASP A 341 11.51 25.95 -43.47
C ASP A 341 12.86 25.34 -43.86
N LEU A 342 13.57 24.71 -42.91
CA LEU A 342 14.76 23.90 -43.18
C LEU A 342 14.44 22.73 -44.11
N ARG A 343 13.34 21.99 -43.87
CA ARG A 343 12.94 20.88 -44.75
C ARG A 343 12.42 21.37 -46.11
N LYS A 344 11.82 22.56 -46.18
CA LYS A 344 11.46 23.19 -47.46
C LYS A 344 12.71 23.59 -48.26
N ALA A 345 13.77 24.06 -47.59
CA ALA A 345 15.05 24.35 -48.23
C ALA A 345 15.76 23.07 -48.70
N GLN A 346 15.65 21.98 -47.93
CA GLN A 346 16.12 20.66 -48.37
C GLN A 346 15.47 20.20 -49.66
N ASN A 347 14.15 20.42 -49.79
CA ASN A 347 13.38 20.00 -50.95
C ASN A 347 13.59 20.91 -52.18
N ARG A 348 14.41 21.97 -52.08
CA ARG A 348 14.77 22.82 -53.22
C ARG A 348 16.14 22.39 -53.74
N MET A 349 16.26 22.30 -55.05
CA MET A 349 17.46 21.86 -55.74
C MET A 349 17.96 23.01 -56.62
N ALA A 350 19.27 23.27 -56.62
CA ALA A 350 19.86 24.24 -57.54
C ALA A 350 19.96 23.62 -58.93
N PHE A 351 19.32 24.23 -59.91
CA PHE A 351 19.42 23.74 -61.28
C PHE A 351 20.85 23.89 -61.82
N GLY A 352 21.41 22.82 -62.38
CA GLY A 352 22.73 22.82 -63.00
C GLY A 352 23.93 22.81 -62.04
N LYS A 353 23.71 22.59 -60.73
CA LYS A 353 24.78 22.38 -59.74
C LYS A 353 24.60 21.01 -59.07
N GLU A 354 25.71 20.32 -58.82
CA GLU A 354 25.69 19.07 -58.04
C GLU A 354 25.26 19.35 -56.59
N GLU A 355 24.50 18.43 -56.01
CA GLU A 355 23.98 18.60 -54.65
C GLU A 355 25.01 18.20 -53.61
N ALA A 356 25.04 18.93 -52.50
CA ALA A 356 25.79 18.49 -51.33
C ALA A 356 25.04 17.32 -50.68
N GLU A 357 25.67 16.15 -50.63
CA GLU A 357 25.10 14.96 -50.00
C GLU A 357 25.74 14.69 -48.64
N VAL A 358 24.97 14.17 -47.70
CA VAL A 358 25.49 13.65 -46.43
C VAL A 358 25.18 12.16 -46.37
N GLY A 359 26.24 11.36 -46.27
CA GLY A 359 26.14 9.93 -45.96
C GLY A 359 25.91 9.73 -44.46
N TYR A 360 24.92 8.93 -44.11
CA TYR A 360 24.91 8.29 -42.80
C TYR A 360 25.86 7.12 -42.91
N GLY A 361 26.94 7.07 -42.13
CA GLY A 361 28.02 6.06 -42.20
C GLY A 361 27.61 4.61 -41.89
N THR A 362 26.41 4.19 -42.28
CA THR A 362 25.89 2.83 -42.20
C THR A 362 24.86 2.65 -43.33
N GLY A 363 25.32 2.32 -44.54
CA GLY A 363 24.50 2.01 -45.72
C GLY A 363 24.79 2.87 -46.96
N ASP A 364 24.20 2.50 -48.09
CA ASP A 364 24.30 3.16 -49.41
C ASP A 364 23.30 4.31 -49.61
N GLY A 365 22.72 4.81 -48.50
CA GLY A 365 21.71 5.87 -48.53
C GLY A 365 22.36 7.24 -48.36
N THR A 366 22.77 7.87 -49.45
CA THR A 366 23.13 9.30 -49.42
C THR A 366 21.86 10.15 -49.31
N LYS A 367 21.93 11.24 -48.55
CA LYS A 367 20.83 12.20 -48.42
C LYS A 367 21.25 13.56 -48.95
N GLY A 368 20.65 13.99 -50.05
CA GLY A 368 20.81 15.34 -50.57
C GLY A 368 20.38 16.41 -49.57
N LEU A 369 21.23 17.41 -49.38
CA LEU A 369 20.95 18.60 -48.58
C LEU A 369 20.17 19.65 -49.37
N GLY A 370 20.06 19.52 -50.70
CA GLY A 370 19.44 20.50 -51.57
C GLY A 370 20.07 21.88 -51.37
N MET A 371 19.25 22.89 -51.10
CA MET A 371 19.71 24.26 -50.83
C MET A 371 20.12 24.52 -49.37
N ILE A 372 20.17 23.50 -48.50
CA ILE A 372 20.67 23.68 -47.11
C ILE A 372 22.18 23.89 -47.16
N GLY A 373 22.65 25.06 -46.73
CA GLY A 373 24.07 25.38 -46.66
C GLY A 373 24.64 26.08 -47.90
N ALA A 374 23.81 26.35 -48.93
CA ALA A 374 24.20 27.17 -50.06
C ALA A 374 24.51 28.62 -49.60
N GLN A 375 25.75 29.07 -49.80
CA GLN A 375 26.26 30.35 -49.26
C GLN A 375 25.96 31.58 -50.16
N ASP A 376 25.48 31.38 -51.39
CA ASP A 376 25.33 32.45 -52.39
C ASP A 376 23.98 33.22 -52.35
N ASP A 377 23.10 32.97 -51.37
CA ASP A 377 21.73 33.52 -51.35
C ASP A 377 21.61 34.88 -50.60
N GLY A 378 22.72 35.57 -50.33
CA GLY A 378 22.73 36.91 -49.69
C GLY A 378 22.22 36.96 -48.24
N ARG A 379 21.98 35.81 -47.60
CA ARG A 379 21.49 35.71 -46.21
C ARG A 379 22.64 35.43 -45.25
N ILE A 380 22.90 36.37 -44.34
CA ILE A 380 24.05 36.35 -43.40
C ILE A 380 23.86 35.35 -42.24
N ARG A 381 22.63 34.84 -42.00
CA ARG A 381 22.33 33.93 -40.89
C ARG A 381 21.91 32.55 -41.37
N ALA A 382 22.48 31.52 -40.75
CA ALA A 382 22.05 30.13 -40.94
C ALA A 382 20.54 29.97 -40.65
N GLN A 383 19.87 29.08 -41.37
CA GLN A 383 18.45 28.79 -41.15
C GLN A 383 18.24 28.26 -39.73
N GLN A 384 17.36 28.92 -38.96
CA GLN A 384 17.11 28.57 -37.57
C GLN A 384 16.40 27.21 -37.45
N ILE A 385 16.94 26.32 -36.61
CA ILE A 385 16.29 25.04 -36.28
C ILE A 385 15.02 25.32 -35.47
N ASP A 386 13.87 24.89 -35.99
CA ASP A 386 12.58 25.01 -35.27
C ASP A 386 12.60 24.13 -34.01
N GLN A 387 12.49 24.73 -32.82
CA GLN A 387 12.46 24.02 -31.54
C GLN A 387 11.33 23.00 -31.43
N ARG A 388 10.32 23.09 -32.30
CA ARG A 388 9.19 22.16 -32.36
C ARG A 388 9.55 20.77 -32.87
N THR A 389 10.63 20.62 -33.64
CA THR A 389 11.07 19.32 -34.16
C THR A 389 11.76 18.45 -33.12
N ARG A 390 12.05 19.01 -31.92
CA ARG A 390 12.54 18.23 -30.79
C ARG A 390 11.53 17.12 -30.45
N ALA A 391 12.01 15.88 -30.40
CA ALA A 391 11.20 14.73 -30.03
C ALA A 391 10.59 14.97 -28.64
N LYS A 392 9.27 14.86 -28.55
CA LYS A 392 8.53 14.96 -27.29
C LYS A 392 7.93 13.60 -26.98
N LEU A 393 7.97 13.26 -25.70
CA LEU A 393 7.42 12.02 -25.21
C LEU A 393 5.88 12.08 -25.21
N SER A 394 5.26 10.92 -25.48
CA SER A 394 3.80 10.80 -25.46
C SER A 394 3.29 10.99 -24.04
N LYS A 395 2.07 11.48 -23.88
CA LYS A 395 1.41 11.50 -22.56
C LYS A 395 1.31 10.11 -21.94
N LYS A 396 1.19 9.06 -22.75
CA LYS A 396 1.12 7.65 -22.31
C LYS A 396 2.49 7.05 -21.99
N ASN A 397 3.55 7.68 -22.49
CA ASN A 397 4.91 7.27 -22.22
C ASN A 397 5.75 8.52 -22.01
N PRO A 398 5.59 9.23 -20.88
CA PRO A 398 6.27 10.49 -20.60
C PRO A 398 7.78 10.29 -20.32
N GLY A 399 8.32 9.11 -20.62
CA GLY A 399 9.69 8.70 -20.38
C GLY A 399 9.95 8.28 -18.94
N TRP A 400 11.10 7.63 -18.76
CA TRP A 400 11.63 7.28 -17.46
C TRP A 400 12.02 8.56 -16.71
N GLY A 401 11.10 9.06 -15.90
CA GLY A 401 11.24 10.32 -15.16
C GLY A 401 9.95 11.14 -15.08
N GLY A 402 8.92 10.82 -15.87
CA GLY A 402 7.61 11.49 -15.80
C GLY A 402 6.62 10.87 -14.80
N THR A 403 6.91 9.66 -14.31
CA THR A 403 5.97 8.84 -13.51
C THR A 403 6.59 8.15 -12.29
N SER A 404 7.82 8.47 -11.90
CA SER A 404 8.28 8.08 -10.57
C SER A 404 7.65 9.03 -9.54
N THR A 405 6.64 8.51 -8.84
CA THR A 405 5.96 9.06 -7.65
C THR A 405 5.12 10.32 -7.85
N GLN A 406 3.87 10.14 -8.27
CA GLN A 406 2.77 10.96 -7.74
C GLN A 406 1.93 10.10 -6.80
N VAL A 407 2.27 10.16 -5.52
CA VAL A 407 1.34 9.93 -4.41
C VAL A 407 1.16 11.28 -3.74
N GLY A 408 -0.05 11.82 -3.81
CA GLY A 408 -0.52 12.92 -2.96
C GLY A 408 -0.01 14.31 -3.31
N GLY A 409 -0.92 15.29 -3.29
CA GLY A 409 -0.59 16.69 -3.52
C GLY A 409 0.31 17.31 -2.44
N THR A 410 0.87 18.45 -2.81
CA THR A 410 1.80 19.33 -2.08
C THR A 410 3.27 18.91 -2.09
N SER A 411 4.05 19.76 -2.73
CA SER A 411 5.50 19.71 -2.86
C SER A 411 6.19 19.80 -1.50
N THR A 412 6.79 18.71 -1.06
CA THR A 412 8.06 18.75 -0.32
C THR A 412 8.80 17.47 -0.63
N SER A 413 9.95 17.59 -1.28
CA SER A 413 10.80 16.49 -1.72
C SER A 413 11.44 15.78 -0.52
N LEU A 414 10.74 14.79 0.05
CA LEU A 414 11.33 13.70 0.81
C LEU A 414 11.41 12.50 -0.13
N ARG A 415 12.61 12.22 -0.64
CA ARG A 415 12.88 11.02 -1.44
C ARG A 415 12.60 9.79 -0.58
N GLY A 416 11.58 9.02 -0.96
CA GLY A 416 11.43 7.64 -0.53
C GLY A 416 12.58 6.80 -1.09
N PHE A 417 13.12 5.93 -0.24
CA PHE A 417 14.22 5.00 -0.49
C PHE A 417 14.06 4.17 -1.77
N GLY A 418 15.17 4.00 -2.50
CA GLY A 418 15.43 2.79 -3.31
C GLY A 418 15.84 3.00 -4.76
N ALA A 419 17.14 3.17 -5.02
CA ALA A 419 17.94 2.40 -5.99
C ALA A 419 19.30 3.09 -6.23
N GLY A 420 20.36 2.59 -5.57
CA GLY A 420 21.75 3.01 -5.82
C GLY A 420 22.62 2.99 -4.56
N PHE A 421 23.44 1.95 -4.45
CA PHE A 421 24.71 1.82 -3.70
C PHE A 421 24.89 2.59 -2.37
N GLY A 422 24.98 1.82 -1.27
CA GLY A 422 25.68 2.20 -0.03
C GLY A 422 25.04 3.31 0.82
N GLY A 423 24.36 2.94 1.91
CA GLY A 423 23.99 3.90 2.95
C GLY A 423 22.86 3.43 3.85
N THR A 424 23.21 3.10 5.10
CA THR A 424 22.30 2.85 6.22
C THR A 424 21.52 4.12 6.61
N ALA A 425 20.20 4.12 6.47
CA ALA A 425 19.35 5.08 7.19
C ALA A 425 17.99 4.46 7.50
N SER A 426 17.97 3.58 8.49
CA SER A 426 16.79 3.29 9.29
C SER A 426 16.59 4.45 10.27
N THR A 427 15.42 5.11 10.21
CA THR A 427 14.66 5.61 11.38
C THR A 427 13.50 6.49 10.90
N LEU A 428 12.29 5.93 10.98
CA LEU A 428 11.06 6.70 11.14
C LEU A 428 11.12 7.37 12.52
N LYS A 429 11.11 8.71 12.58
CA LYS A 429 10.83 9.46 13.80
C LYS A 429 9.66 10.42 13.61
N ALA A 430 8.63 10.11 14.39
CA ALA A 430 7.78 10.97 15.19
C ALA A 430 7.00 12.11 14.49
N ALA A 431 5.68 11.98 14.61
CA ALA A 431 4.68 13.01 14.41
C ALA A 431 5.02 14.30 15.17
N GLY A 432 4.93 15.43 14.46
CA GLY A 432 4.88 16.78 15.02
C GLY A 432 3.63 17.49 14.50
N LEU A 433 2.73 17.83 15.43
CA LEU A 433 1.49 18.56 15.22
C LEU A 433 1.70 19.85 14.40
N ARG A 434 0.72 20.15 13.55
CA ARG A 434 0.55 21.45 12.90
C ARG A 434 0.22 22.51 13.96
N ALA A 435 1.05 23.55 14.04
CA ALA A 435 0.67 24.85 14.57
C ALA A 435 1.30 25.95 13.69
N SER A 436 0.57 26.43 12.68
CA SER A 436 0.77 27.77 12.13
C SER A 436 -0.32 28.65 12.75
N GLY A 437 0.10 29.47 13.72
CA GLY A 437 -0.78 30.32 14.49
C GLY A 437 -1.22 31.60 13.77
N VAL A 438 -2.19 32.24 14.43
CA VAL A 438 -2.31 33.70 14.55
C VAL A 438 -2.68 33.95 16.01
N GLY A 439 -1.93 34.81 16.71
CA GLY A 439 -2.40 35.44 17.96
C GLY A 439 -1.55 35.20 19.21
N SER A 440 -0.71 36.20 19.50
CA SER A 440 0.00 36.53 20.74
C SER A 440 -0.66 36.13 22.09
N GLY A 441 0.19 35.68 23.02
CA GLY A 441 0.01 35.88 24.46
C GLY A 441 0.22 34.64 25.32
N LEU A 442 1.37 34.52 25.99
CA LEU A 442 1.50 34.25 27.43
C LEU A 442 2.88 33.64 27.79
N LYS A 443 3.53 34.23 28.80
CA LYS A 443 4.78 33.78 29.45
C LYS A 443 4.56 32.53 30.30
N THR A 444 5.49 31.57 30.26
CA THR A 444 6.02 30.78 31.41
C THR A 444 7.13 29.84 30.88
N GLN A 445 8.42 30.09 31.13
CA GLN A 445 9.25 29.82 32.32
C GLN A 445 9.73 28.35 32.42
N THR A 446 11.04 28.20 32.67
CA THR A 446 11.89 26.99 32.84
C THR A 446 12.42 26.37 31.53
N GLY A 447 13.73 26.12 31.33
CA GLY A 447 14.94 26.34 32.12
C GLY A 447 16.11 25.58 31.46
N ASN A 448 17.21 26.28 31.21
CA ASN A 448 18.62 25.85 31.13
C ASN A 448 19.11 24.66 30.26
N THR A 449 20.03 25.03 29.35
CA THR A 449 21.36 24.41 29.03
C THR A 449 21.45 22.93 28.66
N GLY A 450 22.15 22.47 27.62
CA GLY A 450 23.15 23.03 26.71
C GLY A 450 23.80 21.86 25.94
N GLY A 451 24.54 22.13 24.86
CA GLY A 451 25.43 21.13 24.26
C GLY A 451 25.28 20.93 22.75
N THR A 452 26.07 21.71 22.00
CA THR A 452 26.81 21.27 20.80
C THR A 452 26.12 20.32 19.80
N THR A 453 25.42 20.86 18.81
CA THR A 453 25.27 20.16 17.52
C THR A 453 25.36 21.15 16.36
N SER A 454 26.58 21.38 15.89
CA SER A 454 26.88 22.05 14.62
C SER A 454 26.34 21.19 13.47
N THR A 455 25.38 21.69 12.69
CA THR A 455 24.84 20.96 11.53
C THR A 455 25.65 21.33 10.28
N ILE A 456 26.53 20.43 9.85
CA ILE A 456 27.24 20.53 8.57
C ILE A 456 26.37 19.88 7.49
N ALA A 457 25.99 20.64 6.47
CA ALA A 457 25.26 20.14 5.31
C ALA A 457 26.21 20.04 4.11
N PHE A 458 26.47 18.82 3.65
CA PHE A 458 27.24 18.56 2.42
C PHE A 458 26.28 18.36 1.25
N THR A 459 26.31 19.29 0.29
CA THR A 459 25.68 19.13 -1.04
C THR A 459 26.73 18.64 -2.04
N PRO A 460 26.43 17.72 -2.96
CA PRO A 460 27.42 17.25 -3.91
C PRO A 460 27.61 18.29 -5.03
N VAL A 461 28.85 18.79 -5.11
CA VAL A 461 29.48 19.49 -6.24
C VAL A 461 28.92 20.88 -6.59
N GLN A 462 29.20 21.85 -5.72
CA GLN A 462 29.62 23.22 -6.07
C GLN A 462 30.19 23.89 -4.81
N GLY A 463 31.27 24.65 -4.95
CA GLY A 463 32.17 25.07 -3.87
C GLY A 463 31.54 25.84 -2.71
N LEU A 464 32.23 25.82 -1.58
CA LEU A 464 31.90 26.59 -0.37
C LEU A 464 31.99 28.10 -0.66
N GLU A 465 30.85 28.76 -0.90
CA GLU A 465 30.77 30.22 -0.76
C GLU A 465 30.36 30.57 0.68
N LEU A 466 31.32 31.10 1.43
CA LEU A 466 31.08 31.80 2.70
C LEU A 466 30.42 33.14 2.37
N ILE A 467 29.11 33.26 2.62
CA ILE A 467 28.41 34.54 2.52
C ILE A 467 28.26 35.11 3.93
N ASP A 468 28.90 36.26 4.16
CA ASP A 468 28.83 36.97 5.44
C ASP A 468 27.37 37.33 5.80
N PRO A 469 26.91 37.04 7.03
CA PRO A 469 25.51 37.23 7.45
C PRO A 469 25.04 38.69 7.35
N LYS A 470 25.95 39.66 7.44
CA LYS A 470 25.66 41.09 7.28
C LYS A 470 25.16 41.44 5.87
N VAL A 471 25.69 40.77 4.83
CA VAL A 471 25.32 41.02 3.44
C VAL A 471 23.91 40.50 3.13
N ARG A 472 23.48 39.45 3.84
CA ARG A 472 22.12 38.92 3.74
C ARG A 472 21.09 39.86 4.35
N GLU A 473 21.36 40.41 5.53
CA GLU A 473 20.49 41.38 6.20
C GLU A 473 20.34 42.67 5.37
N GLU A 474 21.41 43.13 4.73
CA GLU A 474 21.36 44.32 3.88
C GLU A 474 20.54 44.07 2.59
N ARG A 475 20.62 42.86 2.02
CA ARG A 475 19.79 42.46 0.87
C ARG A 475 18.32 42.33 1.24
N GLU A 476 18.02 41.77 2.40
CA GLU A 476 16.64 41.67 2.91
C GLU A 476 16.06 43.06 3.21
N ARG A 477 16.86 43.99 3.75
CA ARG A 477 16.46 45.39 3.93
C ARG A 477 16.19 46.09 2.59
N LYS A 478 17.02 45.89 1.58
CA LYS A 478 16.81 46.45 0.23
C LYS A 478 15.53 45.89 -0.42
N ARG A 479 15.29 44.58 -0.30
CA ARG A 479 14.07 43.94 -0.81
C ARG A 479 12.80 44.45 -0.12
N LYS A 480 12.86 44.65 1.20
CA LYS A 480 11.73 45.18 1.99
C LYS A 480 11.44 46.64 1.63
N ALA A 481 12.48 47.44 1.38
CA ALA A 481 12.33 48.81 0.89
C ALA A 481 11.75 48.88 -0.53
N GLU A 482 12.09 47.93 -1.42
CA GLU A 482 11.47 47.81 -2.74
C GLU A 482 10.01 47.33 -2.68
N GLU A 483 9.69 46.37 -1.79
CA GLU A 483 8.31 45.95 -1.53
C GLU A 483 7.46 47.11 -1.01
N ASP A 484 7.95 47.87 -0.03
CA ASP A 484 7.22 49.04 0.50
C ASP A 484 7.06 50.14 -0.56
N ARG A 485 7.98 50.23 -1.53
CA ARG A 485 7.92 51.20 -2.63
C ARG A 485 6.91 50.80 -3.71
N TRP A 486 6.64 49.51 -3.90
CA TRP A 486 5.70 49.01 -4.91
C TRP A 486 4.31 48.62 -4.39
N PHE A 487 4.20 48.19 -3.13
CA PHE A 487 2.94 47.64 -2.60
C PHE A 487 2.20 48.55 -1.61
N LYS A 488 2.78 49.70 -1.24
CA LYS A 488 2.12 50.64 -0.30
C LYS A 488 1.16 51.64 -0.95
N GLY A 489 1.14 51.72 -2.29
CA GLY A 489 0.29 52.66 -3.05
C GLY A 489 -0.88 52.03 -3.82
N GLY A 490 -1.04 50.71 -3.80
CA GLY A 490 -2.05 50.02 -4.61
C GLY A 490 -3.24 49.55 -3.76
N THR A 491 -4.38 50.21 -3.91
CA THR A 491 -5.67 49.80 -3.32
C THR A 491 -6.11 48.45 -3.90
N PHE A 492 -5.75 47.35 -3.23
CA PHE A 492 -6.22 46.01 -3.59
C PHE A 492 -7.36 45.60 -2.65
N THR A 493 -8.57 45.52 -3.21
CA THR A 493 -9.80 45.17 -2.49
C THR A 493 -9.74 43.72 -2.01
N GLN A 494 -9.53 43.54 -0.71
CA GLN A 494 -9.73 42.26 -0.02
C GLN A 494 -11.23 42.06 0.20
N ILE A 495 -11.83 41.05 -0.43
CA ILE A 495 -13.21 40.64 -0.19
C ILE A 495 -13.26 39.97 1.18
N GLY A 496 -13.77 40.71 2.18
CA GLY A 496 -13.88 40.28 3.57
C GLY A 496 -15.04 39.31 3.83
N GLY A 497 -14.79 38.36 4.74
CA GLY A 497 -15.78 37.47 5.34
C GLY A 497 -16.78 38.23 6.21
N GLY A 498 -17.98 37.66 6.31
CA GLY A 498 -19.16 38.29 6.88
C GLY A 498 -19.10 38.56 8.38
N ALA A 499 -19.64 39.72 8.76
CA ALA A 499 -20.05 40.05 10.12
C ALA A 499 -21.49 40.61 10.07
N GLN A 500 -22.35 40.05 10.92
CA GLN A 500 -23.70 40.54 11.21
C GLN A 500 -23.64 41.91 11.90
N THR A 501 -24.43 42.88 11.44
CA THR A 501 -25.05 43.92 12.28
C THR A 501 -26.34 44.44 11.64
N ASN A 502 -27.34 44.68 12.49
CA ASN A 502 -28.67 45.24 12.21
C ASN A 502 -28.58 46.70 11.73
N GLY A 503 -29.44 47.10 10.78
CA GLY A 503 -29.69 48.51 10.46
C GLY A 503 -30.37 48.72 9.11
N SER A 504 -31.60 49.22 9.15
CA SER A 504 -32.44 49.61 8.01
C SER A 504 -31.85 50.73 7.15
N ALA A 505 -31.59 50.48 5.87
CA ALA A 505 -31.54 51.50 4.80
C ALA A 505 -31.61 50.83 3.41
N ALA A 506 -32.34 51.45 2.49
CA ALA A 506 -32.61 50.96 1.13
C ALA A 506 -31.32 50.77 0.29
N GLN A 507 -31.22 49.66 -0.45
CA GLN A 507 -30.12 49.41 -1.39
C GLN A 507 -30.31 50.16 -2.72
N PRO A 508 -29.26 50.77 -3.30
CA PRO A 508 -29.28 51.21 -4.70
C PRO A 508 -29.01 50.02 -5.64
N GLY A 509 -29.77 49.93 -6.73
CA GLY A 509 -29.68 48.84 -7.71
C GLY A 509 -28.33 48.77 -8.45
N LYS A 510 -27.86 47.55 -8.70
CA LYS A 510 -26.63 47.28 -9.46
C LYS A 510 -26.79 47.68 -10.93
N VAL A 511 -25.81 48.42 -11.44
CA VAL A 511 -25.59 48.72 -12.86
C VAL A 511 -24.46 47.86 -13.40
N ASP A 512 -24.59 47.39 -14.64
CA ASP A 512 -23.56 46.69 -15.38
C ASP A 512 -22.57 47.67 -16.04
N ALA A 513 -21.48 47.15 -16.62
CA ALA A 513 -20.30 47.91 -17.05
C ALA A 513 -20.54 48.95 -18.18
N ALA A 514 -21.78 49.10 -18.66
CA ALA A 514 -22.21 50.11 -19.62
C ALA A 514 -23.29 51.07 -19.06
N GLY A 515 -23.61 51.00 -17.76
CA GLY A 515 -24.44 52.00 -17.07
C GLY A 515 -25.95 51.84 -17.22
N PHE A 516 -26.47 50.68 -17.62
CA PHE A 516 -27.92 50.45 -17.71
C PHE A 516 -28.46 49.75 -16.45
N LYS A 517 -29.68 50.11 -16.03
CA LYS A 517 -30.29 49.59 -14.79
C LYS A 517 -31.07 48.32 -15.11
N VAL A 518 -30.58 47.16 -14.67
CA VAL A 518 -31.21 45.85 -14.95
C VAL A 518 -32.44 45.67 -14.05
N PRO A 519 -33.66 45.39 -14.59
CA PRO A 519 -34.83 45.08 -13.78
C PRO A 519 -34.70 43.73 -13.05
N ALA A 520 -35.27 43.64 -11.84
CA ALA A 520 -35.23 42.41 -11.03
C ALA A 520 -36.04 41.27 -11.68
N LEU A 521 -35.49 40.04 -11.62
CA LEU A 521 -36.17 38.83 -12.08
C LEU A 521 -37.39 38.51 -11.19
N PRO A 522 -38.52 38.03 -11.76
CA PRO A 522 -39.70 37.68 -10.97
C PRO A 522 -39.47 36.44 -10.09
N VAL A 523 -40.12 36.45 -8.91
CA VAL A 523 -40.01 35.41 -7.89
C VAL A 523 -40.60 34.08 -8.40
N ALA A 524 -39.84 32.99 -8.28
CA ALA A 524 -40.28 31.65 -8.65
C ALA A 524 -41.50 31.21 -7.81
N LYS A 525 -42.58 30.81 -8.50
CA LYS A 525 -43.80 30.25 -7.87
C LYS A 525 -43.44 28.98 -7.08
N ARG A 526 -43.81 28.94 -5.79
CA ARG A 526 -43.89 27.70 -4.99
C ARG A 526 -44.93 26.77 -5.62
N GLN A 527 -44.56 25.52 -5.87
CA GLN A 527 -45.50 24.45 -6.18
C GLN A 527 -46.43 24.23 -4.98
N LYS A 528 -47.75 24.24 -5.23
CA LYS A 528 -48.74 23.72 -4.29
C LYS A 528 -48.56 22.20 -4.21
N ALA A 529 -48.45 21.68 -2.99
CA ALA A 529 -48.76 20.28 -2.72
C ALA A 529 -50.28 20.18 -2.63
N ASP A 530 -50.89 19.42 -3.54
CA ASP A 530 -52.26 18.95 -3.38
C ASP A 530 -52.23 17.57 -2.72
N GLY A 531 -53.28 17.29 -1.96
CA GLY A 531 -53.43 16.15 -1.05
C GLY A 531 -53.70 14.81 -1.71
#